data_AF-A0A948MQ85-F1
#
_entry.id   AF-A0A948MQ85-F1
#
_cell.length_a   1.000
_cell.length_b   1.000
_cell.length_c   1.000
_cell.angle_alpha   90.00
_cell.angle_beta   90.00
_cell.angle_gamma   90.00
#
_symmetry.space_group_name_H-M   'P 1'
#
loop_
_entity.id
_entity.type
_entity.pdbx_description
1 polymer ?
#
loop_
_entity_poly.entity_id
_entity_poly.type
_entity_poly.pdbx_seq_one_letter_code
_entity_poly.pdbx_strand_id
1 'polypeptide(L)'
;MTGSWLDRLAAAYGLQRHYIDYHGQAVNAPDSAVEALLRALGVDPSGPEAENTLPGINGLAMRVPGDIACYLPDFLHDGRCWGVSCQLYALRSARNWGIGDFEDLARLAELLGPLGADFLGVNPLHDLFAADPGKRSPISPCHRRFLNPVYIAIDTLPGYSGVDPALLEKLRAGEMVDYPAVIAAKRGALRAIFEDSPEAPEMLAFRERHGEALEGHALFQALSLAMVEQGHGAGWHDWPAEYRDPASRAVAAFRAEQAREVDFQIWLQWIADRQLAEAASRAEAAGMRIGLYLDYAVGIAPDGSATWSDPTLTVVGAEIGSPPDMFNAHGQKWGLAPLSPAELARRDFVTLDRAYDAALHHAGALRIDHAMSLHRLFWVPIGRGAEDGVYALYPMEDMVRSLAEASQARKSIIIGEDLGIVPEGFRDLMSQANILGYRVFYFERDEQGFVPPGRYPRESLACIGSHDTATLAGWWKGCDIDRREALGSYDAAQADAAHEERDRHRLEA
;
A
#
# COMPACT_ATOMS: atom_id res chain seq x y z
N MET A 1 36.61 2.29 -0.50
CA MET A 1 36.13 2.73 0.83
C MET A 1 36.92 3.97 1.26
N THR A 2 36.41 5.16 0.93
CA THR A 2 37.04 6.47 1.21
C THR A 2 36.06 7.40 1.93
N GLY A 3 35.24 6.86 2.84
CA GLY A 3 34.24 7.60 3.61
C GLY A 3 34.73 7.94 5.02
N SER A 4 34.07 8.92 5.65
CA SER A 4 34.22 9.25 7.08
C SER A 4 33.91 8.03 7.98
N TRP A 5 34.22 8.12 9.27
CA TRP A 5 33.84 7.06 10.22
C TRP A 5 32.32 6.88 10.28
N LEU A 6 31.57 7.99 10.19
CA LEU A 6 30.11 7.99 10.18
C LEU A 6 29.56 7.30 8.92
N ASP A 7 30.20 7.50 7.75
CA ASP A 7 29.79 6.80 6.52
C ASP A 7 29.98 5.28 6.62
N ARG A 8 31.06 4.84 7.29
CA ARG A 8 31.30 3.41 7.53
C ARG A 8 30.28 2.83 8.51
N LEU A 9 29.97 3.57 9.57
CA LEU A 9 28.95 3.18 10.54
C LEU A 9 27.57 3.10 9.87
N ALA A 10 27.16 4.15 9.16
CA ALA A 10 25.92 4.19 8.40
C ALA A 10 25.80 3.00 7.44
N ALA A 11 26.84 2.73 6.64
CA ALA A 11 26.87 1.60 5.72
C ALA A 11 26.76 0.24 6.43
N ALA A 12 27.37 0.07 7.62
CA ALA A 12 27.26 -1.16 8.40
C ALA A 12 25.82 -1.45 8.88
N TYR A 13 25.02 -0.39 9.04
CA TYR A 13 23.59 -0.44 9.37
C TYR A 13 22.67 -0.27 8.16
N GLY A 14 23.21 -0.38 6.94
CA GLY A 14 22.43 -0.32 5.70
C GLY A 14 21.93 1.06 5.30
N LEU A 15 22.50 2.13 5.86
CA LEU A 15 22.16 3.51 5.50
C LEU A 15 23.12 4.05 4.43
N GLN A 16 22.57 4.34 3.25
CA GLN A 16 23.23 4.99 2.13
C GLN A 16 22.95 6.50 2.16
N ARG A 17 23.90 7.21 2.75
CA ARG A 17 23.92 8.67 2.84
C ARG A 17 24.13 9.38 1.50
N HIS A 18 24.92 8.75 0.62
CA HIS A 18 25.30 9.28 -0.69
C HIS A 18 24.39 8.67 -1.75
N TYR A 19 23.73 9.52 -2.55
CA TYR A 19 22.89 9.08 -3.66
C TYR A 19 22.92 10.06 -4.82
N ILE A 20 22.38 9.64 -5.97
CA ILE A 20 22.22 10.48 -7.15
C ILE A 20 20.77 10.96 -7.21
N ASP A 21 20.56 12.26 -7.31
CA ASP A 21 19.23 12.84 -7.47
C ASP A 21 18.69 12.68 -8.91
N TYR A 22 17.47 13.16 -9.14
CA TYR A 22 16.83 13.06 -10.45
C TYR A 22 17.50 13.92 -11.54
N HIS A 23 18.38 14.86 -11.18
CA HIS A 23 19.19 15.64 -12.11
C HIS A 23 20.54 14.98 -12.43
N GLY A 24 20.82 13.81 -11.84
CA GLY A 24 22.12 13.15 -11.98
C GLY A 24 23.20 13.76 -11.08
N GLN A 25 22.84 14.59 -10.10
CA GLN A 25 23.79 15.20 -9.17
C GLN A 25 23.98 14.34 -7.93
N ALA A 26 25.21 14.31 -7.43
CA ALA A 26 25.51 13.63 -6.18
C ALA A 26 25.00 14.45 -4.98
N VAL A 27 24.15 13.83 -4.17
CA VAL A 27 23.61 14.37 -2.93
C VAL A 27 24.20 13.62 -1.76
N ASN A 28 24.50 14.37 -0.69
CA ASN A 28 25.00 13.83 0.56
C ASN A 28 24.14 14.36 1.70
N ALA A 29 23.40 13.48 2.38
CA ALA A 29 22.57 13.88 3.52
C ALA A 29 23.44 14.46 4.66
N PRO A 30 22.90 15.31 5.55
CA PRO A 30 23.70 15.89 6.64
C PRO A 30 24.05 14.85 7.72
N ASP A 31 25.20 15.00 8.39
CA ASP A 31 25.66 14.10 9.48
C ASP A 31 24.55 13.92 10.53
N SER A 32 23.91 15.02 10.92
CA SER A 32 22.86 15.03 11.94
C SER A 32 21.58 14.26 11.57
N ALA A 33 21.33 14.01 10.28
CA ALA A 33 20.23 13.14 9.84
C ALA A 33 20.62 11.66 9.94
N VAL A 34 21.85 11.33 9.52
CA VAL A 34 22.40 9.97 9.65
C VAL A 34 22.47 9.56 11.12
N GLU A 35 22.96 10.43 12.00
CA GLU A 35 23.01 10.21 13.44
C GLU A 35 21.62 9.96 14.04
N ALA A 36 20.59 10.70 13.58
CA ALA A 36 19.22 10.50 14.04
C ALA A 36 18.66 9.13 13.64
N LEU A 37 18.94 8.66 12.41
CA LEU A 37 18.50 7.34 11.95
C LEU A 37 19.28 6.21 12.60
N LEU A 38 20.58 6.39 12.86
CA LEU A 38 21.37 5.45 13.64
C LEU A 38 20.79 5.30 15.06
N ARG A 39 20.41 6.41 15.71
CA ARG A 39 19.72 6.36 17.01
C ARG A 39 18.35 5.68 16.92
N ALA A 40 17.59 5.91 15.84
CA ALA A 40 16.33 5.22 15.58
C ALA A 40 16.52 3.69 15.43
N LEU A 41 17.67 3.26 14.92
CA LEU A 41 18.10 1.86 14.86
C LEU A 41 18.73 1.35 16.17
N GLY A 42 18.75 2.14 17.25
CA GLY A 42 19.32 1.77 18.54
C GLY A 42 20.86 1.86 18.61
N VAL A 43 21.50 2.55 17.67
CA VAL A 43 22.96 2.72 17.60
C VAL A 43 23.35 4.06 18.21
N ASP A 44 24.38 4.09 19.08
CA ASP A 44 24.95 5.34 19.57
C ASP A 44 26.07 5.84 18.64
N PRO A 45 25.87 6.97 17.93
CA PRO A 45 26.88 7.52 17.02
C PRO A 45 28.00 8.30 17.75
N SER A 46 28.21 8.10 19.06
CA SER A 46 29.16 8.91 19.85
C SER A 46 30.63 8.42 19.81
N GLY A 47 30.92 7.26 19.21
CA GLY A 47 32.29 6.72 19.11
C GLY A 47 32.47 5.64 18.03
N PRO A 48 33.73 5.32 17.65
CA PRO A 48 34.05 4.40 16.55
C PRO A 48 33.86 2.89 16.87
N GLU A 49 33.16 2.53 17.94
CA GLU A 49 33.17 1.16 18.51
C GLU A 49 31.94 0.29 18.19
N ALA A 50 31.27 0.46 17.05
CA ALA A 50 30.17 -0.44 16.66
C ALA A 50 30.52 -1.25 15.38
N GLU A 51 31.35 -2.28 15.51
CA GLU A 51 31.26 -3.43 14.60
C GLU A 51 30.12 -4.33 15.07
N ASN A 52 28.89 -3.90 14.81
CA ASN A 52 27.74 -4.79 14.78
C ASN A 52 27.04 -4.55 13.43
N THR A 53 27.19 -5.53 12.55
CA THR A 53 26.34 -5.73 11.37
C THR A 53 24.87 -5.65 11.77
N LEU A 54 23.96 -5.20 10.89
CA LEU A 54 22.51 -5.41 11.08
C LEU A 54 22.26 -6.83 11.61
N PRO A 55 21.82 -7.00 12.88
CA PRO A 55 21.77 -8.31 13.49
C PRO A 55 20.83 -9.23 12.70
N GLY A 56 21.37 -10.34 12.19
CA GLY A 56 20.61 -11.30 11.39
C GLY A 56 20.65 -11.09 9.88
N ILE A 57 21.32 -10.06 9.36
CA ILE A 57 21.44 -9.83 7.90
C ILE A 57 22.89 -9.98 7.45
N ASN A 58 23.17 -11.04 6.68
CA ASN A 58 24.47 -11.28 6.05
C ASN A 58 24.54 -10.64 4.65
N GLY A 59 24.52 -9.31 4.61
CA GLY A 59 24.71 -8.51 3.38
C GLY A 59 23.45 -7.88 2.80
N LEU A 60 23.60 -6.68 2.23
CA LEU A 60 22.53 -5.86 1.65
C LEU A 60 22.78 -5.58 0.16
N ALA A 61 23.37 -6.56 -0.53
CA ALA A 61 23.67 -6.44 -1.95
C ALA A 61 22.38 -6.46 -2.77
N MET A 62 22.32 -5.63 -3.82
CA MET A 62 21.25 -5.66 -4.81
C MET A 62 21.46 -6.90 -5.71
N ARG A 63 20.85 -8.02 -5.32
CA ARG A 63 20.96 -9.29 -6.04
C ARG A 63 19.69 -10.11 -5.89
N VAL A 64 19.37 -10.88 -6.93
CA VAL A 64 18.34 -11.92 -6.90
C VAL A 64 18.94 -13.15 -7.60
N PRO A 65 19.13 -14.27 -6.88
CA PRO A 65 19.52 -15.55 -7.49
C PRO A 65 18.55 -15.97 -8.60
N GLY A 66 19.08 -16.54 -9.69
CA GLY A 66 18.29 -16.89 -10.88
C GLY A 66 17.28 -18.04 -10.71
N ASP A 67 17.30 -18.72 -9.56
CA ASP A 67 16.28 -19.71 -9.16
C ASP A 67 15.08 -19.09 -8.43
N ILE A 68 15.13 -17.79 -8.13
CA ILE A 68 14.02 -17.04 -7.53
C ILE A 68 13.27 -16.31 -8.64
N ALA A 69 12.05 -16.77 -8.93
CA ALA A 69 11.18 -16.13 -9.90
C ALA A 69 9.71 -16.21 -9.48
N CYS A 70 8.99 -15.12 -9.69
CA CYS A 70 7.54 -15.05 -9.54
C CYS A 70 6.83 -15.86 -10.64
N TYR A 71 5.56 -16.16 -10.39
CA TYR A 71 4.69 -16.83 -11.35
C TYR A 71 4.43 -15.93 -12.56
N LEU A 72 4.67 -16.48 -13.75
CA LEU A 72 4.28 -15.87 -15.02
C LEU A 72 3.55 -16.94 -15.85
N PRO A 73 2.28 -16.72 -16.25
CA PRO A 73 1.53 -17.73 -16.99
C PRO A 73 2.00 -17.84 -18.45
N ASP A 74 1.97 -19.06 -18.99
CA ASP A 74 2.51 -19.38 -20.31
C ASP A 74 1.99 -18.47 -21.44
N PHE A 75 0.71 -18.07 -21.37
CA PHE A 75 0.09 -17.24 -22.41
C PHE A 75 0.69 -15.83 -22.51
N LEU A 76 1.42 -15.36 -21.49
CA LEU A 76 2.07 -14.05 -21.48
C LEU A 76 3.51 -14.06 -21.99
N HIS A 77 4.14 -15.23 -22.17
CA HIS A 77 5.48 -15.28 -22.76
C HIS A 77 5.49 -14.67 -24.17
N ASP A 78 4.59 -15.15 -25.03
CA ASP A 78 4.47 -14.67 -26.41
C ASP A 78 3.24 -13.77 -26.66
N GLY A 79 2.27 -13.79 -25.75
CA GLY A 79 1.01 -13.06 -25.88
C GLY A 79 1.01 -11.65 -25.29
N ARG A 80 -0.18 -11.03 -25.33
CA ARG A 80 -0.51 -9.78 -24.66
C ARG A 80 -1.88 -9.94 -23.99
N CYS A 81 -2.10 -9.21 -22.91
CA CYS A 81 -3.38 -9.10 -22.25
C CYS A 81 -3.73 -7.62 -22.06
N TRP A 82 -4.98 -7.36 -21.69
CA TRP A 82 -5.39 -6.04 -21.24
C TRP A 82 -6.42 -6.19 -20.12
N GLY A 83 -6.60 -5.13 -19.35
CA GLY A 83 -7.59 -5.08 -18.28
C GLY A 83 -7.92 -3.64 -17.94
N VAL A 84 -8.79 -3.47 -16.96
CA VAL A 84 -9.19 -2.15 -16.46
C VAL A 84 -8.66 -2.00 -15.05
N SER A 85 -8.13 -0.83 -14.70
CA SER A 85 -7.89 -0.45 -13.31
C SER A 85 -8.89 0.64 -12.92
N CYS A 86 -9.51 0.51 -11.74
CA CYS A 86 -10.41 1.51 -11.20
C CYS A 86 -10.11 1.76 -9.71
N GLN A 87 -10.59 2.88 -9.20
CA GLN A 87 -10.63 3.13 -7.76
C GLN A 87 -11.97 2.59 -7.26
N LEU A 88 -11.96 1.48 -6.50
CA LEU A 88 -13.17 0.75 -6.11
C LEU A 88 -14.16 1.69 -5.40
N TYR A 89 -13.67 2.50 -4.47
CA TYR A 89 -14.50 3.45 -3.73
C TYR A 89 -15.24 4.46 -4.63
N ALA A 90 -14.74 4.72 -5.85
CA ALA A 90 -15.35 5.67 -6.79
C ALA A 90 -16.45 5.05 -7.67
N LEU A 91 -16.65 3.73 -7.63
CA LEU A 91 -17.71 3.09 -8.41
C LEU A 91 -19.10 3.51 -7.90
N ARG A 92 -20.00 3.77 -8.85
CA ARG A 92 -21.41 4.07 -8.60
C ARG A 92 -22.27 3.02 -9.28
N SER A 93 -23.23 2.46 -8.57
CA SER A 93 -24.22 1.52 -9.10
C SER A 93 -25.59 1.86 -8.53
N ALA A 94 -26.71 1.40 -9.08
CA ALA A 94 -28.06 1.63 -8.52
C ALA A 94 -28.30 1.01 -7.12
N ARG A 95 -27.34 0.23 -6.62
CA ARG A 95 -27.45 -0.62 -5.42
C ARG A 95 -26.61 -0.10 -4.25
N ASN A 96 -25.39 0.39 -4.54
CA ASN A 96 -24.42 0.66 -3.49
C ASN A 96 -24.81 1.83 -2.57
N TRP A 97 -24.19 1.85 -1.40
CA TRP A 97 -24.48 2.78 -0.31
C TRP A 97 -23.59 4.03 -0.39
N GLY A 98 -23.46 4.63 -1.58
CA GLY A 98 -22.68 5.85 -1.79
C GLY A 98 -21.17 5.66 -2.00
N ILE A 99 -20.70 4.41 -1.91
CA ILE A 99 -19.32 4.00 -2.19
C ILE A 99 -19.36 2.68 -2.95
N GLY A 100 -18.44 2.48 -3.89
CA GLY A 100 -18.28 1.17 -4.53
C GLY A 100 -17.86 0.10 -3.52
N ASP A 101 -18.37 -1.11 -3.68
CA ASP A 101 -18.17 -2.24 -2.76
C ASP A 101 -17.86 -3.55 -3.51
N PHE A 102 -17.65 -4.66 -2.80
CA PHE A 102 -17.25 -5.94 -3.42
C PHE A 102 -18.28 -6.52 -4.40
N GLU A 103 -19.57 -6.20 -4.26
CA GLU A 103 -20.58 -6.62 -5.23
C GLU A 103 -20.50 -5.76 -6.50
N ASP A 104 -20.14 -4.47 -6.39
CA ASP A 104 -19.86 -3.65 -7.58
C ASP A 104 -18.60 -4.13 -8.31
N LEU A 105 -17.58 -4.57 -7.57
CA LEU A 105 -16.36 -5.16 -8.13
C LEU A 105 -16.70 -6.39 -8.97
N ALA A 106 -17.47 -7.33 -8.39
CA ALA A 106 -17.87 -8.55 -9.05
C ALA A 106 -18.71 -8.28 -10.32
N ARG A 107 -19.69 -7.35 -10.24
CA ARG A 107 -20.50 -6.95 -11.39
C ARG A 107 -19.69 -6.28 -12.48
N LEU A 108 -18.71 -5.43 -12.12
CA LEU A 108 -17.83 -4.81 -13.10
C LEU A 108 -16.97 -5.87 -13.81
N ALA A 109 -16.50 -6.89 -13.09
CA ALA A 109 -15.79 -8.01 -13.70
C ALA A 109 -16.68 -8.77 -14.69
N GLU A 110 -17.94 -9.06 -14.34
CA GLU A 110 -18.91 -9.71 -15.23
C GLU A 110 -19.25 -8.89 -16.48
N LEU A 111 -19.16 -7.56 -16.41
CA LEU A 111 -19.32 -6.69 -17.57
C LEU A 111 -18.10 -6.69 -18.48
N LEU A 112 -16.89 -6.75 -17.90
CA LEU A 112 -15.63 -6.60 -18.63
C LEU A 112 -15.09 -7.92 -19.19
N GLY A 113 -15.26 -9.03 -18.48
CA GLY A 113 -14.76 -10.35 -18.88
C GLY A 113 -15.23 -10.78 -20.28
N PRO A 114 -16.54 -10.70 -20.59
CA PRO A 114 -17.05 -11.00 -21.94
C PRO A 114 -16.54 -10.08 -23.05
N LEU A 115 -16.00 -8.90 -22.70
CA LEU A 115 -15.36 -7.98 -23.65
C LEU A 115 -13.88 -8.33 -23.90
N GLY A 116 -13.37 -9.37 -23.23
CA GLY A 116 -11.99 -9.86 -23.36
C GLY A 116 -11.00 -9.21 -22.39
N ALA A 117 -11.47 -8.53 -21.34
CA ALA A 117 -10.58 -8.09 -20.27
C ALA A 117 -10.05 -9.29 -19.50
N ASP A 118 -8.75 -9.34 -19.28
CA ASP A 118 -8.09 -10.42 -18.55
C ASP A 118 -7.99 -10.17 -17.06
N PHE A 119 -8.03 -8.90 -16.65
CA PHE A 119 -8.00 -8.50 -15.25
C PHE A 119 -8.86 -7.27 -14.95
N LEU A 120 -9.23 -7.14 -13.68
CA LEU A 120 -9.80 -5.93 -13.08
C LEU A 120 -8.95 -5.51 -11.86
N GLY A 121 -8.29 -4.36 -12.00
CA GLY A 121 -7.43 -3.75 -11.02
C GLY A 121 -8.15 -2.80 -10.08
N VAL A 122 -7.79 -2.83 -8.79
CA VAL A 122 -8.32 -1.90 -7.79
C VAL A 122 -7.22 -1.27 -6.93
N ASN A 123 -7.54 -0.17 -6.27
CA ASN A 123 -6.70 0.42 -5.23
C ASN A 123 -6.43 -0.55 -4.08
N PRO A 124 -5.44 -0.26 -3.20
CA PRO A 124 -5.24 -1.06 -2.00
C PRO A 124 -6.53 -1.20 -1.18
N LEU A 125 -6.83 -2.43 -0.77
CA LEU A 125 -8.05 -2.77 -0.03
C LEU A 125 -7.80 -2.90 1.47
N HIS A 126 -6.60 -2.52 1.92
CA HIS A 126 -6.13 -2.59 3.30
C HIS A 126 -7.07 -1.89 4.27
N ASP A 127 -7.22 -2.45 5.47
CA ASP A 127 -8.04 -1.83 6.50
C ASP A 127 -7.43 -0.51 6.98
N LEU A 128 -8.32 0.45 7.22
CA LEU A 128 -8.00 1.81 7.65
C LEU A 128 -8.43 1.98 9.12
N PHE A 129 -8.73 3.21 9.53
CA PHE A 129 -9.14 3.52 10.90
C PHE A 129 -10.66 3.60 10.97
N ALA A 130 -11.32 2.60 11.57
CA ALA A 130 -12.77 2.62 11.72
C ALA A 130 -13.25 3.82 12.56
N ALA A 131 -12.45 4.25 13.53
CA ALA A 131 -12.74 5.37 14.43
C ALA A 131 -12.40 6.76 13.84
N ASP A 132 -11.71 6.82 12.69
CA ASP A 132 -11.40 8.06 11.98
C ASP A 132 -11.67 7.94 10.48
N PRO A 133 -12.95 8.11 10.06
CA PRO A 133 -13.35 8.14 8.65
C PRO A 133 -12.62 9.19 7.79
N GLY A 134 -11.92 10.16 8.40
CA GLY A 134 -11.10 11.14 7.69
C GLY A 134 -9.79 10.55 7.16
N LYS A 135 -9.23 9.52 7.82
CA LYS A 135 -8.07 8.74 7.36
C LYS A 135 -8.47 7.75 6.25
N ARG A 136 -8.77 8.30 5.07
CA ARG A 136 -9.35 7.57 3.91
C ARG A 136 -8.35 7.23 2.79
N SER A 137 -7.06 7.49 2.99
CA SER A 137 -6.02 7.19 2.01
C SER A 137 -5.72 5.68 1.97
N PRO A 138 -5.93 4.96 0.86
CA PRO A 138 -5.62 3.53 0.75
C PRO A 138 -4.13 3.20 0.93
N ILE A 139 -3.25 4.19 0.72
CA ILE A 139 -1.79 4.05 0.85
C ILE A 139 -1.29 4.40 2.26
N SER A 140 -2.18 4.72 3.21
CA SER A 140 -1.85 4.93 4.63
C SER A 140 -2.61 3.97 5.54
N PRO A 141 -2.46 2.64 5.34
CA PRO A 141 -3.30 1.66 6.01
C PRO A 141 -2.96 1.49 7.49
N CYS A 142 -3.99 1.16 8.26
CA CYS A 142 -3.87 0.72 9.65
C CYS A 142 -3.20 -0.67 9.72
N HIS A 143 -3.52 -1.54 8.77
CA HIS A 143 -2.93 -2.87 8.64
C HIS A 143 -2.97 -3.38 7.19
N ARG A 144 -1.85 -3.93 6.68
CA ARG A 144 -1.74 -4.40 5.28
C ARG A 144 -2.19 -5.86 5.02
N ARG A 145 -2.53 -6.60 6.08
CA ARG A 145 -3.04 -7.99 5.98
C ARG A 145 -4.57 -8.11 6.00
N PHE A 146 -5.25 -7.05 6.43
CA PHE A 146 -6.70 -7.06 6.70
C PHE A 146 -7.40 -6.11 5.75
N LEU A 147 -8.69 -6.34 5.50
CA LEU A 147 -9.47 -5.66 4.46
C LEU A 147 -10.33 -4.56 5.07
N ASN A 148 -10.53 -3.47 4.34
CA ASN A 148 -11.39 -2.37 4.77
C ASN A 148 -12.88 -2.77 4.73
N PRO A 149 -13.58 -2.83 5.89
CA PRO A 149 -14.99 -3.23 5.94
C PRO A 149 -15.94 -2.28 5.20
N VAL A 150 -15.49 -1.07 4.83
CA VAL A 150 -16.29 -0.14 4.03
C VAL A 150 -16.71 -0.74 2.69
N TYR A 151 -15.95 -1.70 2.15
CA TYR A 151 -16.22 -2.39 0.90
C TYR A 151 -17.19 -3.57 1.03
N ILE A 152 -17.72 -3.86 2.23
CA ILE A 152 -18.75 -4.89 2.37
C ILE A 152 -20.04 -4.42 1.69
N ALA A 153 -20.55 -5.23 0.77
CA ALA A 153 -21.86 -5.12 0.16
C ALA A 153 -22.91 -5.68 1.12
N ILE A 154 -23.61 -4.80 1.84
CA ILE A 154 -24.51 -5.20 2.93
C ILE A 154 -25.75 -5.92 2.39
N ASP A 155 -26.21 -5.53 1.21
CA ASP A 155 -27.45 -6.02 0.62
C ASP A 155 -27.35 -7.45 0.07
N THR A 156 -26.14 -8.01 -0.01
CA THR A 156 -25.91 -9.42 -0.37
C THR A 156 -25.81 -10.34 0.85
N LEU A 157 -25.84 -9.79 2.08
CA LEU A 157 -25.69 -10.56 3.30
C LEU A 157 -27.01 -11.23 3.73
N PRO A 158 -26.95 -12.48 4.22
CA PRO A 158 -28.06 -13.05 4.97
C PRO A 158 -28.44 -12.17 6.17
N GLY A 159 -29.73 -11.94 6.39
CA GLY A 159 -30.23 -11.06 7.45
C GLY A 159 -30.40 -9.60 7.04
N TYR A 160 -29.98 -9.21 5.84
CA TYR A 160 -30.32 -7.89 5.32
C TYR A 160 -31.83 -7.74 5.11
N SER A 161 -32.44 -6.74 5.75
CA SER A 161 -33.89 -6.50 5.76
C SER A 161 -34.31 -5.26 4.95
N GLY A 162 -33.39 -4.67 4.19
CA GLY A 162 -33.60 -3.43 3.45
C GLY A 162 -32.99 -2.22 4.14
N VAL A 163 -33.08 -1.07 3.48
CA VAL A 163 -32.61 0.24 3.97
C VAL A 163 -33.62 1.29 3.53
N ASP A 164 -33.72 2.38 4.29
CA ASP A 164 -34.52 3.53 3.89
C ASP A 164 -34.00 4.09 2.54
N PRO A 165 -34.83 4.14 1.48
CA PRO A 165 -34.43 4.71 0.20
C PRO A 165 -33.94 6.16 0.30
N ALA A 166 -34.49 6.96 1.22
CA ALA A 166 -34.04 8.34 1.42
C ALA A 166 -32.62 8.43 1.98
N LEU A 167 -32.23 7.46 2.83
CA LEU A 167 -30.85 7.34 3.30
C LEU A 167 -29.90 7.00 2.14
N LEU A 168 -30.27 6.03 1.30
CA LEU A 168 -29.45 5.70 0.12
C LEU A 168 -29.28 6.89 -0.82
N GLU A 169 -30.38 7.59 -1.14
CA GLU A 169 -30.33 8.78 -1.98
C GLU A 169 -29.37 9.82 -1.40
N LYS A 170 -29.42 10.06 -0.09
CA LYS A 170 -28.50 10.97 0.60
C LYS A 170 -27.05 10.50 0.53
N LEU A 171 -26.76 9.23 0.83
CA LEU A 171 -25.40 8.69 0.81
C LEU A 171 -24.77 8.74 -0.59
N ARG A 172 -25.60 8.64 -1.63
CA ARG A 172 -25.18 8.66 -3.03
C ARG A 172 -25.16 10.07 -3.62
N ALA A 173 -25.69 11.05 -2.91
CA ALA A 173 -25.73 12.44 -3.37
C ALA A 173 -24.33 13.04 -3.46
N GLY A 174 -24.16 14.03 -4.32
CA GLY A 174 -22.89 14.72 -4.53
C GLY A 174 -21.89 13.95 -5.39
N GLU A 175 -20.77 14.60 -5.72
CA GLU A 175 -19.73 14.05 -6.59
C GLU A 175 -18.70 13.21 -5.83
N MET A 176 -18.42 13.57 -4.57
CA MET A 176 -17.43 12.93 -3.70
C MET A 176 -18.08 11.93 -2.75
N VAL A 177 -17.32 10.91 -2.33
CA VAL A 177 -17.75 9.94 -1.31
C VAL A 177 -17.78 10.61 0.07
N ASP A 178 -18.94 10.54 0.75
CA ASP A 178 -19.11 10.96 2.15
C ASP A 178 -18.73 9.81 3.10
N TYR A 179 -17.41 9.62 3.30
CA TYR A 179 -16.87 8.54 4.14
C TYR A 179 -17.48 8.50 5.56
N PRO A 180 -17.59 9.62 6.31
CA PRO A 180 -18.23 9.61 7.63
C PRO A 180 -19.68 9.09 7.58
N ALA A 181 -20.50 9.57 6.65
CA ALA A 181 -21.89 9.14 6.56
C ALA A 181 -22.02 7.67 6.14
N VAL A 182 -21.22 7.24 5.16
CA VAL A 182 -21.21 5.87 4.66
C VAL A 182 -20.76 4.89 5.74
N ILE A 183 -19.65 5.16 6.43
CA ILE A 183 -19.12 4.28 7.48
C ILE A 183 -20.11 4.17 8.63
N ALA A 184 -20.70 5.29 9.08
CA ALA A 184 -21.70 5.28 10.14
C ALA A 184 -22.94 4.44 9.77
N ALA A 185 -23.48 4.65 8.56
CA ALA A 185 -24.65 3.91 8.07
C ALA A 185 -24.35 2.41 7.92
N LYS A 186 -23.22 2.07 7.27
CA LYS A 186 -22.82 0.67 7.06
C LYS A 186 -22.56 -0.05 8.38
N ARG A 187 -21.84 0.57 9.32
CA ARG A 187 -21.54 -0.02 10.64
C ARG A 187 -22.82 -0.34 11.42
N GLY A 188 -23.80 0.56 11.42
CA GLY A 188 -25.08 0.33 12.09
C GLY A 188 -25.84 -0.88 11.52
N ALA A 189 -25.94 -0.98 10.20
CA ALA A 189 -26.60 -2.10 9.55
C ALA A 189 -25.85 -3.44 9.72
N LEU A 190 -24.52 -3.41 9.60
CA LEU A 190 -23.66 -4.57 9.82
C LEU A 190 -23.73 -5.07 11.26
N ARG A 191 -23.79 -4.17 12.25
CA ARG A 191 -23.99 -4.53 13.66
C ARG A 191 -25.32 -5.26 13.85
N ALA A 192 -26.42 -4.77 13.28
CA ALA A 192 -27.71 -5.42 13.40
C ALA A 192 -27.70 -6.85 12.80
N ILE A 193 -27.09 -7.01 11.62
CA ILE A 193 -26.93 -8.33 10.99
C ILE A 193 -26.08 -9.26 11.87
N PHE A 194 -24.99 -8.77 12.44
CA PHE A 194 -24.11 -9.55 13.31
C PHE A 194 -24.81 -10.05 14.59
N GLU A 195 -25.65 -9.23 15.22
CA GLU A 195 -26.36 -9.65 16.44
C GLU A 195 -27.37 -10.77 16.19
N ASP A 196 -27.97 -10.81 14.99
CA ASP A 196 -28.89 -11.87 14.59
C ASP A 196 -28.18 -13.08 13.92
N SER A 197 -26.88 -12.96 13.65
CA SER A 197 -26.10 -14.00 12.97
C SER A 197 -25.58 -15.04 13.97
N PRO A 198 -25.85 -16.34 13.76
CA PRO A 198 -25.19 -17.39 14.53
C PRO A 198 -23.70 -17.44 14.20
N GLU A 199 -22.89 -17.89 15.15
CA GLU A 199 -21.48 -18.15 14.90
C GLU A 199 -21.33 -19.26 13.86
N ALA A 200 -20.61 -18.97 12.77
CA ALA A 200 -20.41 -19.89 11.66
C ALA A 200 -19.10 -20.69 11.84
N PRO A 201 -19.08 -22.01 11.60
CA PRO A 201 -17.83 -22.80 11.63
C PRO A 201 -16.74 -22.25 10.73
N GLU A 202 -17.09 -21.67 9.58
CA GLU A 202 -16.17 -21.05 8.64
C GLU A 202 -15.54 -19.76 9.20
N MET A 203 -16.26 -19.03 10.06
CA MET A 203 -15.73 -17.88 10.77
C MET A 203 -14.70 -18.32 11.81
N LEU A 204 -14.94 -19.44 12.51
CA LEU A 204 -13.98 -20.00 13.46
C LEU A 204 -12.70 -20.47 12.75
N ALA A 205 -12.83 -21.13 11.59
CA ALA A 205 -11.69 -21.52 10.78
C ALA A 205 -10.90 -20.30 10.24
N PHE A 206 -11.61 -19.24 9.84
CA PHE A 206 -10.99 -17.96 9.48
C PHE A 206 -10.19 -17.37 10.66
N ARG A 207 -10.81 -17.35 11.85
CA ARG A 207 -10.18 -16.86 13.09
C ARG A 207 -8.91 -17.63 13.42
N GLU A 208 -8.95 -18.96 13.35
CA GLU A 208 -7.79 -19.83 13.58
C GLU A 208 -6.68 -19.60 12.55
N ARG A 209 -7.02 -19.50 11.25
CA ARG A 209 -6.06 -19.28 10.16
C ARG A 209 -5.28 -17.97 10.32
N HIS A 210 -5.94 -16.89 10.74
CA HIS A 210 -5.28 -15.59 10.88
C HIS A 210 -4.65 -15.36 12.26
N GLY A 211 -5.12 -16.06 13.29
CA GLY A 211 -4.53 -16.15 14.62
C GLY A 211 -4.38 -14.81 15.33
N GLU A 212 -3.30 -14.67 16.11
CA GLU A 212 -3.05 -13.50 16.97
C GLU A 212 -3.03 -12.17 16.21
N ALA A 213 -2.62 -12.15 14.94
CA ALA A 213 -2.64 -10.92 14.15
C ALA A 213 -4.06 -10.38 13.96
N LEU A 214 -5.04 -11.27 13.73
CA LEU A 214 -6.45 -10.87 13.59
C LEU A 214 -7.02 -10.45 14.94
N GLU A 215 -6.68 -11.15 16.00
CA GLU A 215 -7.06 -10.81 17.37
C GLU A 215 -6.52 -9.45 17.82
N GLY A 216 -5.28 -9.13 17.46
CA GLY A 216 -4.64 -7.85 17.76
C GLY A 216 -5.27 -6.72 16.96
N HIS A 217 -5.51 -6.94 15.67
CA HIS A 217 -6.16 -5.96 14.80
C HIS A 217 -7.62 -5.68 15.20
N ALA A 218 -8.42 -6.72 15.46
CA ALA A 218 -9.80 -6.58 15.90
C ALA A 218 -9.90 -5.87 17.26
N LEU A 219 -9.01 -6.21 18.20
CA LEU A 219 -8.93 -5.53 19.50
C LEU A 219 -8.54 -4.06 19.32
N PHE A 220 -7.58 -3.76 18.46
CA PHE A 220 -7.19 -2.38 18.16
C PHE A 220 -8.38 -1.58 17.62
N GLN A 221 -9.13 -2.09 16.65
CA GLN A 221 -10.26 -1.38 16.07
C GLN A 221 -11.34 -1.10 17.13
N ALA A 222 -11.65 -2.09 17.98
CA ALA A 222 -12.59 -1.94 19.08
C ALA A 222 -12.11 -0.89 20.11
N LEU A 223 -10.83 -0.94 20.48
CA LEU A 223 -10.24 -0.01 21.44
C LEU A 223 -10.14 1.41 20.88
N SER A 224 -9.77 1.56 19.61
CA SER A 224 -9.71 2.84 18.89
C SER A 224 -11.06 3.57 18.91
N LEU A 225 -12.16 2.85 18.66
CA LEU A 225 -13.51 3.40 18.75
C LEU A 225 -13.83 3.90 20.16
N ALA A 226 -13.56 3.09 21.17
CA ALA A 226 -13.78 3.46 22.58
C ALA A 226 -12.91 4.65 23.01
N MET A 227 -11.69 4.77 22.49
CA MET A 227 -10.78 5.89 22.77
C MET A 227 -11.30 7.20 22.19
N VAL A 228 -11.80 7.18 20.95
CA VAL A 228 -12.42 8.37 20.33
C VAL A 228 -13.69 8.78 21.07
N GLU A 229 -14.52 7.84 21.52
CA GLU A 229 -15.70 8.13 22.35
C GLU A 229 -15.33 8.81 23.69
N GLN A 230 -14.14 8.51 24.23
CA GLN A 230 -13.59 9.13 25.43
C GLN A 230 -12.84 10.45 25.16
N GLY A 231 -12.76 10.89 23.90
CA GLY A 231 -12.10 12.13 23.49
C GLY A 231 -10.60 12.01 23.20
N HIS A 232 -10.07 10.79 23.06
CA HIS A 232 -8.71 10.53 22.61
C HIS A 232 -8.62 10.41 21.08
N GLY A 233 -7.40 10.33 20.54
CA GLY A 233 -7.18 10.09 19.11
C GLY A 233 -7.48 8.64 18.69
N ALA A 234 -7.73 8.43 17.40
CA ALA A 234 -7.98 7.10 16.83
C ALA A 234 -6.71 6.23 16.78
N GLY A 235 -5.52 6.83 16.75
CA GLY A 235 -4.24 6.13 16.76
C GLY A 235 -3.68 5.94 18.16
N TRP A 236 -2.95 4.85 18.37
CA TRP A 236 -2.50 4.45 19.71
C TRP A 236 -1.48 5.40 20.36
N HIS A 237 -0.80 6.25 19.58
CA HIS A 237 0.11 7.27 20.12
C HIS A 237 -0.60 8.30 21.04
N ASP A 238 -1.90 8.54 20.81
CA ASP A 238 -2.70 9.50 21.57
C ASP A 238 -3.47 8.87 22.75
N TRP A 239 -3.38 7.54 22.93
CA TRP A 239 -4.07 6.83 23.99
C TRP A 239 -3.39 7.01 25.35
N PRO A 240 -4.10 6.80 26.48
CA PRO A 240 -3.47 6.67 27.79
C PRO A 240 -2.39 5.57 27.81
N ALA A 241 -1.36 5.74 28.64
CA ALA A 241 -0.17 4.90 28.62
C ALA A 241 -0.49 3.41 28.83
N GLU A 242 -1.46 3.10 29.68
CA GLU A 242 -1.92 1.74 29.96
C GLU A 242 -2.57 1.05 28.75
N TYR A 243 -2.99 1.76 27.71
CA TYR A 243 -3.58 1.18 26.50
C TYR A 243 -2.59 1.09 25.33
N ARG A 244 -1.38 1.64 25.47
CA ARG A 244 -0.36 1.62 24.40
C ARG A 244 0.35 0.27 24.28
N ASP A 245 0.40 -0.50 25.35
CA ASP A 245 0.97 -1.85 25.35
C ASP A 245 -0.15 -2.89 25.21
N PRO A 246 -0.21 -3.67 24.11
CA PRO A 246 -1.24 -4.68 23.91
C PRO A 246 -1.21 -5.79 24.98
N ALA A 247 -0.09 -5.98 25.70
CA ALA A 247 0.05 -6.95 26.77
C ALA A 247 -0.33 -6.40 28.16
N SER A 248 -0.79 -5.16 28.26
CA SER A 248 -1.13 -4.54 29.54
C SER A 248 -2.36 -5.16 30.19
N ARG A 249 -2.46 -4.99 31.53
CA ARG A 249 -3.66 -5.40 32.27
C ARG A 249 -4.91 -4.62 31.86
N ALA A 250 -4.77 -3.35 31.49
CA ALA A 250 -5.90 -2.52 31.06
C ALA A 250 -6.46 -3.00 29.72
N VAL A 251 -5.58 -3.37 28.79
CA VAL A 251 -5.96 -3.94 27.49
C VAL A 251 -6.60 -5.32 27.66
N ALA A 252 -6.05 -6.17 28.54
CA ALA A 252 -6.65 -7.47 28.85
C ALA A 252 -8.05 -7.34 29.47
N ALA A 253 -8.25 -6.38 30.38
CA ALA A 253 -9.55 -6.08 30.96
C ALA A 253 -10.53 -5.57 29.89
N PHE A 254 -10.11 -4.63 29.05
CA PHE A 254 -10.92 -4.13 27.95
C PHE A 254 -11.34 -5.25 26.99
N ARG A 255 -10.42 -6.14 26.61
CA ARG A 255 -10.72 -7.31 25.77
C ARG A 255 -11.82 -8.18 26.37
N ALA A 256 -11.79 -8.41 27.69
CA ALA A 256 -12.80 -9.21 28.38
C ALA A 256 -14.16 -8.49 28.46
N GLU A 257 -14.17 -7.19 28.73
CA GLU A 257 -15.39 -6.37 28.84
C GLU A 257 -16.05 -6.11 27.47
N GLN A 258 -15.26 -5.95 26.42
CA GLN A 258 -15.68 -5.62 25.06
C GLN A 258 -15.56 -6.79 24.08
N ALA A 259 -15.61 -8.03 24.58
CA ALA A 259 -15.42 -9.24 23.76
C ALA A 259 -16.36 -9.28 22.54
N ARG A 260 -17.62 -8.86 22.70
CA ARG A 260 -18.60 -8.83 21.61
C ARG A 260 -18.29 -7.77 20.54
N GLU A 261 -17.64 -6.68 20.90
CA GLU A 261 -17.15 -5.69 19.94
C GLU A 261 -15.94 -6.26 19.18
N VAL A 262 -15.02 -6.95 19.86
CA VAL A 262 -13.89 -7.64 19.21
C VAL A 262 -14.39 -8.71 18.24
N ASP A 263 -15.36 -9.54 18.62
CA ASP A 263 -15.95 -10.56 17.75
C ASP A 263 -16.63 -9.94 16.52
N PHE A 264 -17.25 -8.76 16.66
CA PHE A 264 -17.79 -8.02 15.52
C PHE A 264 -16.71 -7.55 14.56
N GLN A 265 -15.59 -7.03 15.06
CA GLN A 265 -14.45 -6.66 14.21
C GLN A 265 -13.87 -7.88 13.47
N ILE A 266 -13.80 -9.04 14.12
CA ILE A 266 -13.41 -10.31 13.47
C ILE A 266 -14.42 -10.71 12.40
N TRP A 267 -15.72 -10.62 12.70
CA TRP A 267 -16.78 -10.95 11.76
C TRP A 267 -16.74 -10.06 10.51
N LEU A 268 -16.47 -8.76 10.66
CA LEU A 268 -16.29 -7.85 9.53
C LEU A 268 -15.15 -8.31 8.59
N GLN A 269 -14.00 -8.70 9.15
CA GLN A 269 -12.87 -9.21 8.37
C GLN A 269 -13.23 -10.51 7.63
N TRP A 270 -13.94 -11.42 8.29
CA TRP A 270 -14.41 -12.66 7.67
C TRP A 270 -15.39 -12.39 6.51
N ILE A 271 -16.35 -11.48 6.70
CA ILE A 271 -17.30 -11.11 5.64
C ILE A 271 -16.58 -10.44 4.46
N ALA A 272 -15.63 -9.54 4.73
CA ALA A 272 -14.84 -8.90 3.69
C ALA A 272 -14.02 -9.92 2.88
N ASP A 273 -13.35 -10.87 3.55
CA ASP A 273 -12.62 -11.98 2.91
C ASP A 273 -13.53 -12.80 1.99
N ARG A 274 -14.71 -13.18 2.48
CA ARG A 274 -15.69 -13.95 1.70
C ARG A 274 -16.20 -13.20 0.47
N GLN A 275 -16.52 -11.92 0.60
CA GLN A 275 -17.03 -11.15 -0.53
C GLN A 275 -15.95 -10.86 -1.57
N LEU A 276 -14.70 -10.66 -1.15
CA LEU A 276 -13.57 -10.54 -2.07
C LEU A 276 -13.31 -11.87 -2.81
N ALA A 277 -13.39 -13.00 -2.10
CA ALA A 277 -13.31 -14.34 -2.71
C ALA A 277 -14.40 -14.56 -3.77
N GLU A 278 -15.64 -14.15 -3.47
CA GLU A 278 -16.76 -14.24 -4.41
C GLU A 278 -16.54 -13.35 -5.65
N ALA A 279 -16.03 -12.13 -5.45
CA ALA A 279 -15.69 -11.24 -6.56
C ALA A 279 -14.58 -11.83 -7.46
N ALA A 280 -13.57 -12.47 -6.88
CA ALA A 280 -12.51 -13.16 -7.62
C ALA A 280 -13.06 -14.34 -8.43
N SER A 281 -13.86 -15.20 -7.80
CA SER A 281 -14.53 -16.34 -8.45
C SER A 281 -15.40 -15.89 -9.63
N ARG A 282 -16.17 -14.80 -9.47
CA ARG A 282 -17.01 -14.24 -10.53
C ARG A 282 -16.20 -13.60 -11.66
N ALA A 283 -15.06 -12.99 -11.36
CA ALA A 283 -14.14 -12.49 -12.38
C ALA A 283 -13.60 -13.64 -13.26
N GLU A 284 -13.15 -14.74 -12.64
CA GLU A 284 -12.71 -15.94 -13.37
C GLU A 284 -13.85 -16.55 -14.19
N ALA A 285 -15.04 -16.70 -13.61
CA ALA A 285 -16.23 -17.23 -14.29
C ALA A 285 -16.68 -16.34 -15.48
N ALA A 286 -16.42 -15.04 -15.42
CA ALA A 286 -16.65 -14.10 -16.51
C ALA A 286 -15.62 -14.19 -17.65
N GLY A 287 -14.59 -15.03 -17.51
CA GLY A 287 -13.58 -15.30 -18.53
C GLY A 287 -12.26 -14.53 -18.35
N MET A 288 -12.08 -13.81 -17.23
CA MET A 288 -10.83 -13.12 -16.93
C MET A 288 -9.72 -14.14 -16.63
N ARG A 289 -8.68 -14.21 -17.47
CA ARG A 289 -7.57 -15.17 -17.31
C ARG A 289 -6.65 -14.88 -16.12
N ILE A 290 -6.62 -13.62 -15.66
CA ILE A 290 -5.84 -13.15 -14.50
C ILE A 290 -6.78 -12.81 -13.34
N GLY A 291 -8.03 -12.43 -13.59
CA GLY A 291 -9.00 -12.15 -12.52
C GLY A 291 -8.70 -10.81 -11.82
N LEU A 292 -8.65 -10.80 -10.49
CA LEU A 292 -8.42 -9.56 -9.75
C LEU A 292 -6.93 -9.18 -9.73
N TYR A 293 -6.69 -7.90 -9.98
CA TYR A 293 -5.39 -7.23 -9.85
C TYR A 293 -5.42 -6.32 -8.60
N LEU A 294 -4.83 -6.79 -7.50
CA LEU A 294 -4.83 -6.05 -6.24
C LEU A 294 -3.55 -5.20 -6.10
N ASP A 295 -3.55 -4.30 -5.13
CA ASP A 295 -2.47 -3.34 -4.91
C ASP A 295 -1.98 -3.35 -3.45
N TYR A 296 -0.67 -3.44 -3.27
CA TYR A 296 -0.02 -3.57 -1.97
C TYR A 296 0.78 -2.30 -1.64
N ALA A 297 0.18 -1.43 -0.83
CA ALA A 297 0.81 -0.21 -0.33
C ALA A 297 2.20 -0.43 0.31
N VAL A 298 3.11 0.53 0.09
CA VAL A 298 4.51 0.47 0.53
C VAL A 298 4.72 0.41 2.04
N GLY A 299 3.86 1.05 2.84
CA GLY A 299 4.04 1.19 4.28
C GLY A 299 2.75 1.11 5.09
N ILE A 300 2.88 1.34 6.39
CA ILE A 300 1.78 1.32 7.37
C ILE A 300 1.75 2.63 8.15
N ALA A 301 0.56 3.01 8.62
CA ALA A 301 0.41 4.13 9.53
C ALA A 301 1.21 3.89 10.82
N PRO A 302 1.97 4.88 11.32
CA PRO A 302 2.82 4.74 12.50
C PRO A 302 2.03 4.53 13.79
N ASP A 303 0.73 4.87 13.78
CA ASP A 303 -0.19 4.81 14.91
C ASP A 303 -1.34 3.79 14.68
N GLY A 304 -1.18 2.87 13.70
CA GLY A 304 -2.16 1.86 13.33
C GLY A 304 -2.02 0.54 14.09
N SER A 305 -2.95 -0.39 13.84
CA SER A 305 -3.00 -1.68 14.54
C SER A 305 -1.77 -2.53 14.30
N ALA A 306 -1.17 -2.46 13.10
CA ALA A 306 0.06 -3.18 12.79
C ALA A 306 1.20 -2.78 13.74
N THR A 307 1.38 -1.48 13.93
CA THR A 307 2.41 -0.93 14.85
C THR A 307 2.06 -1.11 16.33
N TRP A 308 0.77 -1.15 16.67
CA TRP A 308 0.36 -1.36 18.07
C TRP A 308 0.49 -2.82 18.50
N SER A 309 0.07 -3.76 17.63
CA SER A 309 0.13 -5.20 17.92
C SER A 309 1.56 -5.74 17.86
N ASP A 310 2.45 -5.09 17.11
CA ASP A 310 3.85 -5.46 17.00
C ASP A 310 4.77 -4.23 16.89
N PRO A 311 5.02 -3.54 18.02
CA PRO A 311 5.80 -2.29 18.02
C PRO A 311 7.23 -2.44 17.53
N THR A 312 7.78 -3.66 17.57
CA THR A 312 9.16 -3.92 17.16
C THR A 312 9.32 -4.05 15.64
N LEU A 313 8.25 -4.33 14.91
CA LEU A 313 8.30 -4.58 13.46
C LEU A 313 8.71 -3.36 12.64
N THR A 314 8.53 -2.15 13.19
CA THR A 314 8.84 -0.87 12.52
C THR A 314 9.98 -0.12 13.19
N VAL A 315 10.65 0.76 12.43
CA VAL A 315 11.67 1.65 12.98
C VAL A 315 11.04 2.94 13.48
N VAL A 316 10.89 3.06 14.80
CA VAL A 316 10.43 4.29 15.45
C VAL A 316 11.47 5.39 15.31
N GLY A 317 11.07 6.58 14.85
CA GLY A 317 11.97 7.71 14.62
C GLY A 317 12.37 7.92 13.16
N ALA A 318 11.92 7.05 12.25
CA ALA A 318 12.01 7.23 10.81
C ALA A 318 10.61 7.24 10.16
N GLU A 319 10.45 7.99 9.08
CA GLU A 319 9.29 7.93 8.19
C GLU A 319 9.74 7.64 6.75
N ILE A 320 8.90 6.95 5.98
CA ILE A 320 9.13 6.72 4.56
C ILE A 320 8.85 8.01 3.79
N GLY A 321 9.69 8.31 2.80
CA GLY A 321 9.50 9.41 1.88
C GLY A 321 10.11 9.14 0.51
N SER A 322 10.37 10.23 -0.21
CA SER A 322 11.17 10.24 -1.43
C SER A 322 12.07 11.47 -1.46
N PRO A 323 13.25 11.37 -2.08
CA PRO A 323 14.08 12.53 -2.32
C PRO A 323 13.38 13.51 -3.26
N PRO A 324 13.86 14.76 -3.37
CA PRO A 324 13.43 15.69 -4.41
C PRO A 324 13.38 15.06 -5.81
N ASP A 325 12.29 15.32 -6.53
CA ASP A 325 12.04 14.82 -7.89
C ASP A 325 11.43 15.91 -8.80
N MET A 326 11.22 15.57 -10.07
CA MET A 326 10.66 16.47 -11.09
C MET A 326 9.24 16.97 -10.78
N PHE A 327 8.49 16.28 -9.92
CA PHE A 327 7.12 16.64 -9.54
C PHE A 327 7.07 17.39 -8.21
N ASN A 328 8.03 17.13 -7.31
CA ASN A 328 8.13 17.64 -5.95
C ASN A 328 9.58 18.07 -5.65
N ALA A 329 9.87 19.35 -5.89
CA ALA A 329 11.20 19.94 -5.72
C ALA A 329 11.76 19.87 -4.28
N HIS A 330 10.91 19.62 -3.29
CA HIS A 330 11.29 19.48 -1.88
C HIS A 330 11.32 18.03 -1.40
N GLY A 331 11.08 17.05 -2.29
CA GLY A 331 10.86 15.66 -1.90
C GLY A 331 9.51 15.48 -1.22
N GLN A 332 9.30 14.29 -0.66
CA GLN A 332 8.03 13.95 -0.02
C GLN A 332 8.26 13.19 1.28
N LYS A 333 7.34 13.39 2.22
CA LYS A 333 7.22 12.58 3.44
C LYS A 333 5.85 11.94 3.42
N TRP A 334 5.79 10.63 3.45
CA TRP A 334 4.53 9.90 3.28
C TRP A 334 3.82 9.63 4.60
N GLY A 335 4.45 9.94 5.73
CA GLY A 335 3.87 9.71 7.06
C GLY A 335 3.68 8.23 7.38
N LEU A 336 4.47 7.35 6.75
CA LEU A 336 4.42 5.89 6.93
C LEU A 336 5.63 5.42 7.74
N ALA A 337 5.41 4.43 8.61
CA ALA A 337 6.49 3.78 9.33
C ALA A 337 7.19 2.73 8.43
N PRO A 338 8.53 2.75 8.31
CA PRO A 338 9.26 1.70 7.62
C PRO A 338 9.33 0.42 8.46
N LEU A 339 9.21 -0.74 7.80
CA LEU A 339 9.53 -2.03 8.42
C LEU A 339 11.02 -2.09 8.75
N SER A 340 11.37 -2.66 9.90
CA SER A 340 12.76 -2.89 10.31
C SER A 340 13.36 -4.07 9.52
N PRO A 341 14.40 -3.84 8.69
CA PRO A 341 15.06 -4.94 7.98
C PRO A 341 15.61 -5.99 8.94
N ALA A 342 16.20 -5.55 10.06
CA ALA A 342 16.77 -6.45 11.07
C ALA A 342 15.70 -7.33 11.72
N GLU A 343 14.54 -6.77 12.07
CA GLU A 343 13.46 -7.55 12.69
C GLU A 343 12.79 -8.50 11.71
N LEU A 344 12.68 -8.13 10.43
CA LEU A 344 12.26 -9.08 9.39
C LEU A 344 13.21 -10.27 9.32
N ALA A 345 14.52 -10.03 9.28
CA ALA A 345 15.53 -11.08 9.21
C ALA A 345 15.59 -11.94 10.48
N ARG A 346 15.48 -11.35 11.68
CA ARG A 346 15.44 -12.10 12.95
C ARG A 346 14.26 -13.07 13.05
N ARG A 347 13.22 -12.85 12.24
CA ARG A 347 11.98 -13.64 12.20
C ARG A 347 11.87 -14.46 10.92
N ASP A 348 12.99 -14.66 10.21
CA ASP A 348 13.07 -15.40 8.97
C ASP A 348 12.01 -14.97 7.94
N PHE A 349 11.70 -13.66 7.88
CA PHE A 349 10.75 -13.05 6.96
C PHE A 349 9.30 -13.55 7.04
N VAL A 350 8.95 -14.40 8.00
CA VAL A 350 7.58 -14.96 8.19
C VAL A 350 6.50 -13.89 8.24
N THR A 351 6.81 -12.70 8.77
CA THR A 351 5.86 -11.59 8.81
C THR A 351 5.51 -11.09 7.41
N LEU A 352 6.50 -11.04 6.52
CA LEU A 352 6.34 -10.64 5.13
C LEU A 352 5.62 -11.74 4.32
N ASP A 353 6.01 -13.00 4.51
CA ASP A 353 5.36 -14.15 3.87
C ASP A 353 3.85 -14.16 4.13
N ARG A 354 3.46 -13.99 5.40
CA ARG A 354 2.05 -13.94 5.80
C ARG A 354 1.31 -12.73 5.24
N ALA A 355 2.00 -11.62 5.00
CA ALA A 355 1.40 -10.42 4.43
C ALA A 355 1.17 -10.59 2.92
N TYR A 356 2.16 -11.11 2.19
CA TYR A 356 2.02 -11.42 0.77
C TYR A 356 1.02 -12.54 0.50
N ASP A 357 1.02 -13.61 1.31
CA ASP A 357 0.03 -14.68 1.19
C ASP A 357 -1.41 -14.16 1.36
N ALA A 358 -1.63 -13.27 2.33
CA ALA A 358 -2.92 -12.63 2.54
C ALA A 358 -3.32 -11.71 1.37
N ALA A 359 -2.40 -10.89 0.87
CA ALA A 359 -2.65 -9.98 -0.26
C ALA A 359 -2.94 -10.74 -1.57
N LEU A 360 -2.34 -11.92 -1.75
CA LEU A 360 -2.49 -12.76 -2.93
C LEU A 360 -3.63 -13.77 -2.83
N HIS A 361 -4.29 -13.90 -1.67
CA HIS A 361 -5.23 -14.99 -1.41
C HIS A 361 -6.36 -15.08 -2.46
N HIS A 362 -6.84 -13.92 -2.94
CA HIS A 362 -7.92 -13.79 -3.93
C HIS A 362 -7.50 -13.00 -5.17
N ALA A 363 -6.20 -12.95 -5.47
CA ALA A 363 -5.65 -12.13 -6.56
C ALA A 363 -4.91 -13.00 -7.57
N GLY A 364 -5.18 -12.82 -8.86
CA GLY A 364 -4.31 -13.39 -9.90
C GLY A 364 -3.21 -12.42 -10.35
N ALA A 365 -3.24 -11.16 -9.88
CA ALA A 365 -2.10 -10.26 -9.97
C ALA A 365 -2.00 -9.34 -8.74
N LEU A 366 -0.78 -8.95 -8.37
CA LEU A 366 -0.51 -8.00 -7.29
C LEU A 366 0.47 -6.92 -7.74
N ARG A 367 0.10 -5.65 -7.53
CA ARG A 367 0.99 -4.50 -7.62
C ARG A 367 1.77 -4.38 -6.31
N ILE A 368 3.09 -4.32 -6.39
CA ILE A 368 3.92 -3.83 -5.30
C ILE A 368 4.15 -2.34 -5.53
N ASP A 369 3.50 -1.53 -4.71
CA ASP A 369 3.67 -0.09 -4.68
C ASP A 369 5.11 0.25 -4.28
N HIS A 370 5.76 1.16 -5.01
CA HIS A 370 7.16 1.51 -4.83
C HIS A 370 8.08 0.27 -4.74
N ALA A 371 8.18 -0.49 -5.82
CA ALA A 371 8.86 -1.79 -5.87
C ALA A 371 10.34 -1.71 -5.47
N MET A 372 10.97 -0.53 -5.60
CA MET A 372 12.32 -0.29 -5.08
C MET A 372 12.44 -0.62 -3.59
N SER A 373 11.34 -0.60 -2.82
CA SER A 373 11.28 -1.04 -1.42
C SER A 373 11.78 -2.47 -1.17
N LEU A 374 11.77 -3.33 -2.19
CA LEU A 374 12.38 -4.66 -2.14
C LEU A 374 13.91 -4.57 -1.94
N HIS A 375 14.54 -3.45 -2.30
CA HIS A 375 15.98 -3.22 -2.12
C HIS A 375 16.30 -2.02 -1.22
N ARG A 376 15.58 -0.90 -1.35
CA ARG A 376 15.83 0.32 -0.60
C ARG A 376 14.56 1.16 -0.42
N LEU A 377 14.46 1.84 0.72
CA LEU A 377 13.49 2.90 0.95
C LEU A 377 14.21 4.19 1.33
N PHE A 378 13.64 5.33 0.95
CA PHE A 378 14.14 6.61 1.41
C PHE A 378 13.54 6.93 2.77
N TRP A 379 14.39 6.96 3.80
CA TRP A 379 14.01 7.23 5.18
C TRP A 379 14.33 8.67 5.54
N VAL A 380 13.33 9.35 6.08
CA VAL A 380 13.46 10.69 6.63
C VAL A 380 13.39 10.59 8.15
N PRO A 381 14.31 11.20 8.91
CA PRO A 381 14.21 11.21 10.36
C PRO A 381 13.00 12.04 10.80
N ILE A 382 12.22 11.55 11.78
CA ILE A 382 11.05 12.27 12.29
C ILE A 382 11.45 13.67 12.77
N GLY A 383 10.67 14.67 12.39
CA GLY A 383 10.91 16.08 12.72
C GLY A 383 11.83 16.83 11.75
N ARG A 384 12.31 16.19 10.68
CA ARG A 384 13.11 16.83 9.62
C ARG A 384 12.35 16.97 8.28
N GLY A 385 12.96 17.73 7.36
CA GLY A 385 12.51 17.88 5.97
C GLY A 385 12.87 16.65 5.13
N ALA A 386 12.19 16.46 4.00
CA ALA A 386 12.44 15.30 3.14
C ALA A 386 13.84 15.33 2.51
N GLU A 387 14.40 16.52 2.28
CA GLU A 387 15.76 16.74 1.79
C GLU A 387 16.85 16.16 2.71
N ASP A 388 16.55 15.93 3.99
CA ASP A 388 17.47 15.33 4.97
C ASP A 388 17.48 13.79 4.93
N GLY A 389 16.65 13.16 4.09
CA GLY A 389 16.53 11.71 4.06
C GLY A 389 17.74 10.97 3.45
N VAL A 390 17.79 9.67 3.72
CA VAL A 390 18.81 8.74 3.21
C VAL A 390 18.17 7.47 2.68
N TYR A 391 18.84 6.73 1.80
CA TYR A 391 18.36 5.40 1.44
C TYR A 391 18.72 4.39 2.52
N ALA A 392 17.75 3.69 3.08
CA ALA A 392 17.94 2.52 3.91
C ALA A 392 17.76 1.25 3.06
N LEU A 393 18.71 0.32 3.17
CA LEU A 393 18.75 -0.91 2.39
C LEU A 393 17.97 -2.05 3.06
N TYR A 394 17.36 -2.87 2.22
CA TYR A 394 16.64 -4.09 2.55
C TYR A 394 17.36 -5.30 1.92
N PRO A 395 17.28 -6.48 2.56
CA PRO A 395 17.87 -7.71 2.06
C PRO A 395 17.10 -8.23 0.84
N MET A 396 17.44 -7.71 -0.34
CA MET A 396 16.66 -7.89 -1.57
C MET A 396 16.40 -9.34 -1.94
N GLU A 397 17.38 -10.22 -1.76
CA GLU A 397 17.22 -11.64 -2.03
C GLU A 397 16.06 -12.24 -1.23
N ASP A 398 16.02 -12.00 0.08
CA ASP A 398 14.99 -12.54 0.97
C ASP A 398 13.63 -11.87 0.72
N MET A 399 13.61 -10.54 0.50
CA MET A 399 12.40 -9.80 0.18
C MET A 399 11.73 -10.32 -1.11
N VAL A 400 12.53 -10.60 -2.14
CA VAL A 400 12.05 -11.15 -3.43
C VAL A 400 11.71 -12.63 -3.29
N ARG A 401 12.45 -13.40 -2.47
CA ARG A 401 12.14 -14.81 -2.19
C ARG A 401 10.74 -14.97 -1.58
N SER A 402 10.45 -14.23 -0.51
CA SER A 402 9.13 -14.21 0.13
C SER A 402 8.00 -13.91 -0.86
N LEU A 403 8.23 -12.94 -1.74
CA LEU A 403 7.25 -12.54 -2.76
C LEU A 403 7.07 -13.62 -3.85
N ALA A 404 8.18 -14.18 -4.33
CA ALA A 404 8.18 -15.22 -5.36
C ALA A 404 7.51 -16.50 -4.86
N GLU A 405 7.78 -16.93 -3.62
CA GLU A 405 7.15 -18.12 -3.02
C GLU A 405 5.63 -17.94 -2.91
N ALA A 406 5.17 -16.79 -2.42
CA ALA A 406 3.74 -16.50 -2.36
C ALA A 406 3.10 -16.40 -3.75
N SER A 407 3.76 -15.74 -4.71
CA SER A 407 3.34 -15.63 -6.11
C SER A 407 3.20 -17.00 -6.76
N GLN A 408 4.18 -17.90 -6.59
CA GLN A 408 4.15 -19.26 -7.14
C GLN A 408 3.04 -20.11 -6.50
N ALA A 409 2.89 -20.04 -5.17
CA ALA A 409 1.86 -20.77 -4.44
C ALA A 409 0.44 -20.36 -4.86
N ARG A 410 0.24 -19.07 -5.18
CA ARG A 410 -1.06 -18.50 -5.54
C ARG A 410 -1.30 -18.42 -7.05
N LYS A 411 -0.28 -18.70 -7.86
CA LYS A 411 -0.28 -18.54 -9.33
C LYS A 411 -0.66 -17.12 -9.74
N SER A 412 -0.03 -16.14 -9.09
CA SER A 412 -0.36 -14.73 -9.24
C SER A 412 0.81 -13.95 -9.81
N ILE A 413 0.54 -13.11 -10.80
CA ILE A 413 1.53 -12.25 -11.44
C ILE A 413 1.93 -11.13 -10.49
N ILE A 414 3.21 -10.78 -10.45
CA ILE A 414 3.70 -9.62 -9.70
C ILE A 414 4.04 -8.49 -10.66
N ILE A 415 3.51 -7.31 -10.38
CA ILE A 415 3.82 -6.06 -11.07
C ILE A 415 4.50 -5.13 -10.07
N GLY A 416 5.77 -4.81 -10.30
CA GLY A 416 6.49 -3.83 -9.50
C GLY A 416 6.31 -2.43 -10.07
N GLU A 417 5.78 -1.50 -9.27
CA GLU A 417 5.83 -0.09 -9.66
C GLU A 417 7.26 0.45 -9.53
N ASP A 418 7.91 0.67 -10.67
CA ASP A 418 9.30 1.07 -10.82
C ASP A 418 9.44 2.49 -11.42
N LEU A 419 8.71 3.46 -10.88
CA LEU A 419 8.76 4.87 -11.27
C LEU A 419 9.66 5.70 -10.32
N GLY A 420 10.13 6.84 -10.80
CA GLY A 420 11.02 7.73 -10.03
C GLY A 420 12.50 7.32 -10.13
N ILE A 421 13.23 7.47 -9.02
CA ILE A 421 14.69 7.24 -8.98
C ILE A 421 15.01 5.75 -8.76
N VAL A 422 14.99 4.99 -9.85
CA VAL A 422 15.26 3.55 -9.87
C VAL A 422 16.77 3.28 -9.86
N PRO A 423 17.30 2.40 -8.97
CA PRO A 423 18.70 2.02 -9.00
C PRO A 423 19.11 1.38 -10.33
N GLU A 424 20.33 1.65 -10.79
CA GLU A 424 20.90 0.98 -11.97
C GLU A 424 20.90 -0.54 -11.79
N GLY A 425 20.46 -1.29 -12.82
CA GLY A 425 20.33 -2.75 -12.78
C GLY A 425 19.12 -3.29 -12.02
N PHE A 426 18.35 -2.47 -11.30
CA PHE A 426 17.17 -2.93 -10.56
C PHE A 426 16.11 -3.56 -11.49
N ARG A 427 15.83 -2.92 -12.63
CA ARG A 427 14.85 -3.41 -13.61
C ARG A 427 15.25 -4.75 -14.22
N ASP A 428 16.53 -4.97 -14.44
CA ASP A 428 17.05 -6.24 -14.97
C ASP A 428 16.85 -7.38 -13.95
N LEU A 429 17.04 -7.09 -12.66
CA LEU A 429 16.77 -8.06 -11.59
C LEU A 429 15.28 -8.35 -11.42
N MET A 430 14.41 -7.33 -11.55
CA MET A 430 12.95 -7.54 -11.54
C MET A 430 12.51 -8.42 -12.71
N SER A 431 13.00 -8.13 -13.92
CA SER A 431 12.78 -8.93 -15.12
C SER A 431 13.22 -10.39 -14.93
N GLN A 432 14.46 -10.62 -14.43
CA GLN A 432 14.97 -11.95 -14.12
C GLN A 432 14.10 -12.72 -13.10
N ALA A 433 13.49 -11.99 -12.16
CA ALA A 433 12.60 -12.54 -11.14
C ALA A 433 11.13 -12.64 -11.59
N ASN A 434 10.81 -12.41 -12.87
CA ASN A 434 9.44 -12.33 -13.40
C ASN A 434 8.54 -11.29 -12.69
N ILE A 435 9.12 -10.21 -12.19
CA ILE A 435 8.39 -9.06 -11.67
C ILE A 435 8.25 -8.05 -12.81
N LEU A 436 7.02 -7.87 -13.30
CA LEU A 436 6.74 -6.99 -14.43
C LEU A 436 6.95 -5.53 -14.03
N GLY A 437 7.56 -4.72 -14.90
CA GLY A 437 7.66 -3.27 -14.70
C GLY A 437 6.33 -2.54 -14.92
N TYR A 438 6.27 -1.27 -14.53
CA TYR A 438 5.11 -0.39 -14.68
C TYR A 438 5.47 0.78 -15.60
N ARG A 439 4.77 0.92 -16.73
CA ARG A 439 5.08 1.92 -17.76
C ARG A 439 3.90 2.87 -17.91
N VAL A 440 4.09 4.13 -17.50
CA VAL A 440 3.04 5.16 -17.56
C VAL A 440 3.31 6.03 -18.78
N PHE A 441 2.40 6.04 -19.75
CA PHE A 441 2.54 6.77 -21.01
C PHE A 441 3.11 8.18 -20.85
N TYR A 442 2.63 8.97 -19.88
CA TYR A 442 3.11 10.33 -19.63
C TYR A 442 4.62 10.43 -19.32
N PHE A 443 5.23 9.36 -18.83
CA PHE A 443 6.64 9.29 -18.41
C PHE A 443 7.52 8.57 -19.42
N GLU A 444 6.94 7.85 -20.39
CA GLU A 444 7.68 7.10 -21.41
C GLU A 444 8.16 8.03 -22.54
N ARG A 445 9.19 8.82 -22.23
CA ARG A 445 9.83 9.79 -23.13
C ARG A 445 11.35 9.57 -23.15
N ASP A 446 11.96 9.78 -24.32
CA ASP A 446 13.41 9.85 -24.48
C ASP A 446 13.80 11.13 -25.24
N GLU A 447 15.08 11.27 -25.64
CA GLU A 447 15.57 12.43 -26.40
C GLU A 447 14.83 12.65 -27.74
N GLN A 448 14.10 11.65 -28.24
CA GLN A 448 13.35 11.68 -29.50
C GLN A 448 11.84 11.90 -29.30
N GLY A 449 11.37 12.11 -28.06
CA GLY A 449 9.96 12.29 -27.71
C GLY A 449 9.36 11.04 -27.07
N PHE A 450 8.06 10.78 -27.31
CA PHE A 450 7.40 9.60 -26.75
C PHE A 450 7.98 8.29 -27.31
N VAL A 451 8.21 7.33 -26.41
CA VAL A 451 8.71 6.01 -26.78
C VAL A 451 7.65 5.31 -27.66
N PRO A 452 8.00 4.77 -28.84
CA PRO A 452 7.02 4.09 -29.69
C PRO A 452 6.61 2.74 -29.11
N PRO A 453 5.38 2.24 -29.38
CA PRO A 453 4.85 1.00 -28.79
C PRO A 453 5.74 -0.24 -28.98
N GLY A 454 6.51 -0.31 -30.06
CA GLY A 454 7.44 -1.41 -30.33
C GLY A 454 8.69 -1.44 -29.44
N ARG A 455 8.97 -0.36 -28.71
CA ARG A 455 10.11 -0.21 -27.80
C ARG A 455 9.74 -0.38 -26.32
N TYR A 456 8.47 -0.53 -26.00
CA TYR A 456 8.06 -0.85 -24.62
C TYR A 456 8.58 -2.25 -24.23
N PRO A 457 9.13 -2.42 -23.02
CA PRO A 457 9.56 -3.72 -22.53
C PRO A 457 8.41 -4.72 -22.52
N ARG A 458 8.67 -5.97 -22.94
CA ARG A 458 7.64 -7.01 -22.97
C ARG A 458 7.12 -7.35 -21.56
N GLU A 459 8.02 -7.39 -20.59
CA GLU A 459 7.72 -7.71 -19.20
C GLU A 459 7.26 -6.47 -18.43
N SER A 460 6.17 -5.84 -18.91
CA SER A 460 5.62 -4.65 -18.26
C SER A 460 4.11 -4.53 -18.39
N LEU A 461 3.50 -3.85 -17.44
CA LEU A 461 2.14 -3.33 -17.53
C LEU A 461 2.24 -1.87 -18.00
N ALA A 462 1.71 -1.59 -19.19
CA ALA A 462 1.61 -0.24 -19.73
C ALA A 462 0.22 0.36 -19.45
N CYS A 463 0.17 1.59 -18.95
CA CYS A 463 -1.06 2.34 -18.74
C CYS A 463 -0.92 3.79 -19.23
N ILE A 464 -2.04 4.47 -19.43
CA ILE A 464 -2.03 5.89 -19.84
C ILE A 464 -1.60 6.78 -18.66
N GLY A 465 -2.19 6.53 -17.50
CA GLY A 465 -1.95 7.24 -16.24
C GLY A 465 -2.24 6.33 -15.05
N SER A 466 -1.80 6.74 -13.87
CA SER A 466 -2.15 6.14 -12.58
C SER A 466 -3.11 7.05 -11.80
N HIS A 467 -3.51 6.60 -10.60
CA HIS A 467 -4.30 7.38 -9.66
C HIS A 467 -3.60 8.65 -9.16
N ASP A 468 -2.27 8.75 -9.31
CA ASP A 468 -1.48 9.94 -8.95
C ASP A 468 -1.34 10.93 -10.10
N THR A 469 -1.87 10.60 -11.28
CA THR A 469 -1.74 11.42 -12.48
C THR A 469 -3.11 11.94 -12.94
N ALA A 470 -3.09 12.98 -13.77
CA ALA A 470 -4.31 13.43 -14.42
C ALA A 470 -4.90 12.34 -15.32
N THR A 471 -6.23 12.34 -15.42
CA THR A 471 -6.92 11.64 -16.52
C THR A 471 -6.38 12.13 -17.86
N LEU A 472 -6.47 11.30 -18.92
CA LEU A 472 -5.99 11.71 -20.25
C LEU A 472 -6.64 13.02 -20.71
N ALA A 473 -7.94 13.19 -20.47
CA ALA A 473 -8.64 14.43 -20.82
C ALA A 473 -8.15 15.63 -19.98
N GLY A 474 -7.85 15.43 -18.69
CA GLY A 474 -7.28 16.45 -17.83
C GLY A 474 -5.87 16.83 -18.24
N TRP A 475 -5.01 15.84 -18.51
CA TRP A 475 -3.66 16.03 -19.02
C TRP A 475 -3.70 16.76 -20.38
N TRP A 476 -4.57 16.33 -21.30
CA TRP A 476 -4.72 16.96 -22.60
C TRP A 476 -5.19 18.42 -22.51
N LYS A 477 -5.82 18.84 -21.42
CA LYS A 477 -6.26 20.23 -21.21
C LYS A 477 -5.35 21.04 -20.29
N GLY A 478 -4.38 20.40 -19.62
CA GLY A 478 -3.53 21.07 -18.62
C GLY A 478 -4.22 21.28 -17.27
N CYS A 479 -5.31 20.57 -16.99
CA CYS A 479 -6.09 20.78 -15.76
C CYS A 479 -5.29 20.48 -14.48
N ASP A 480 -4.31 19.58 -14.54
CA ASP A 480 -3.39 19.31 -13.45
C ASP A 480 -2.45 20.48 -13.17
N ILE A 481 -2.01 21.19 -14.21
CA ILE A 481 -1.16 22.37 -14.10
C ILE A 481 -1.97 23.49 -13.46
N ASP A 482 -3.17 23.76 -13.97
CA ASP A 482 -4.09 24.75 -13.41
C ASP A 482 -4.42 24.43 -11.95
N ARG A 483 -4.58 23.15 -11.62
CA ARG A 483 -4.87 22.72 -10.25
C ARG A 483 -3.67 22.94 -9.33
N ARG A 484 -2.44 22.67 -9.79
CA ARG A 484 -1.20 22.93 -9.02
C ARG A 484 -1.03 24.42 -8.76
N GLU A 485 -1.31 25.27 -9.74
CA GLU A 485 -1.30 26.74 -9.56
C GLU A 485 -2.36 27.18 -8.55
N ALA A 486 -3.60 26.70 -8.69
CA ALA A 486 -4.69 27.05 -7.78
C ALA A 486 -4.45 26.59 -6.33
N LEU A 487 -3.65 25.54 -6.13
CA LEU A 487 -3.24 25.05 -4.82
C LEU A 487 -1.96 25.73 -4.29
N GLY A 488 -1.34 26.62 -5.07
CA GLY A 488 -0.09 27.31 -4.72
C GLY A 488 1.14 26.42 -4.79
N SER A 489 1.05 25.24 -5.41
CA SER A 489 2.21 24.38 -5.67
C SER A 489 3.06 24.90 -6.82
N TYR A 490 2.44 25.59 -7.79
CA TYR A 490 3.10 26.38 -8.82
C TYR A 490 2.78 27.86 -8.65
N ASP A 491 3.76 28.71 -8.91
CA ASP A 491 3.49 30.10 -9.26
C ASP A 491 3.07 30.22 -10.74
N ALA A 492 2.63 31.40 -11.15
CA ALA A 492 2.15 31.65 -12.52
C ALA A 492 3.22 31.36 -13.58
N ALA A 493 4.50 31.66 -13.31
CA ALA A 493 5.57 31.43 -14.27
C ALA A 493 5.88 29.94 -14.43
N GLN A 494 5.82 29.17 -13.35
CA GLN A 494 5.94 27.71 -13.36
C GLN A 494 4.76 27.07 -14.10
N ALA A 495 3.54 27.57 -13.90
CA ALA A 495 2.35 27.11 -14.60
C ALA A 495 2.44 27.38 -16.11
N ASP A 496 2.81 28.59 -16.51
CA ASP A 496 3.01 28.96 -17.92
C ASP A 496 4.07 28.05 -18.58
N ALA A 497 5.22 27.86 -17.95
CA ALA A 497 6.27 26.99 -18.45
C ALA A 497 5.82 25.52 -18.59
N ALA A 498 5.03 25.02 -17.63
CA ALA A 498 4.48 23.68 -17.68
C ALA A 498 3.42 23.51 -18.79
N HIS A 499 2.62 24.55 -19.07
CA HIS A 499 1.68 24.55 -20.19
C HIS A 499 2.41 24.56 -21.54
N GLU A 500 3.47 25.35 -21.69
CA GLU A 500 4.32 25.32 -22.89
C GLU A 500 4.96 23.95 -23.09
N GLU A 501 5.42 23.30 -22.02
CA GLU A 501 5.94 21.92 -22.09
C GLU A 501 4.84 20.94 -22.49
N ARG A 502 3.63 21.07 -21.93
CA ARG A 502 2.48 20.25 -22.30
C ARG A 502 2.11 20.41 -23.77
N ASP A 503 2.17 21.61 -24.33
CA ASP A 503 1.91 21.86 -25.75
C ASP A 503 2.94 21.18 -26.66
N ARG A 504 4.22 21.18 -26.27
CA ARG A 504 5.25 20.40 -26.99
C ARG A 504 4.92 18.92 -26.98
N HIS A 505 4.57 18.35 -25.82
CA HIS A 505 4.21 16.93 -25.73
C HIS A 505 3.00 16.57 -26.59
N ARG A 506 1.99 17.44 -26.71
CA ARG A 506 0.82 17.19 -27.56
C ARG A 506 1.16 17.14 -29.05
N LEU A 507 2.23 17.82 -29.49
CA LEU A 507 2.70 17.78 -30.87
C LEU A 507 3.53 16.53 -31.17
N GLU A 508 4.16 15.95 -30.15
CA GLU A 508 4.99 14.74 -30.24
C GLU A 508 4.18 13.44 -30.12
N ALA A 509 3.08 13.46 -29.35
CA ALA A 509 2.15 12.35 -29.14
C ALA A 509 1.21 12.14 -30.32
#